data_AF-A0A533XDZ5-F1
#
_entry.id   AF-A0A533XDZ5-F1
#
_cell.length_a   1.000
_cell.length_b   1.000
_cell.length_c   1.000
_cell.angle_alpha   90.00
_cell.angle_beta   90.00
_cell.angle_gamma   90.00
#
_symmetry.space_group_name_H-M   'P 1'
#
loop_
_entity.id
_entity.type
_entity.pdbx_description
1 polymer ?
#
loop_
_entity_poly.entity_id
_entity_poly.type
_entity_poly.pdbx_seq_one_letter_code
_entity_poly.pdbx_strand_id
1 'polypeptide(L)'
;MNTRNVLLSALTLLTIVFASLTVYEYNQIGNLSAQLQSRTQTRQCIRTGQGYAFYVRVVADGKNTSISGAKVNAISYTTCASGDTEWGSPITTMTPDNGTVALPVSAIGGYNIIIGYQGASYPVGDVFIAPVRITIATVSIPSGNVTIAHSTPPSP
;
A
#
# COMPACT_ATOMS: atom_id res chain seq x y z
N MET A 1 -2.84 -70.09 -31.71
CA MET A 1 -2.43 -68.90 -30.90
C MET A 1 -2.84 -69.15 -29.46
N ASN A 2 -1.89 -69.01 -28.53
CA ASN A 2 -2.09 -69.35 -27.11
C ASN A 2 -2.81 -68.18 -26.41
N THR A 3 -4.13 -68.31 -26.24
CA THR A 3 -5.05 -67.28 -25.69
C THR A 3 -4.59 -66.74 -24.34
N ARG A 4 -3.84 -67.55 -23.57
CA ARG A 4 -3.24 -67.18 -22.30
C ARG A 4 -2.22 -66.03 -22.42
N ASN A 5 -1.39 -66.02 -23.45
CA ASN A 5 -0.38 -64.98 -23.67
C ASN A 5 -1.02 -63.65 -24.12
N VAL A 6 -2.13 -63.71 -24.86
CA VAL A 6 -2.87 -62.53 -25.31
C VAL A 6 -3.58 -61.83 -24.14
N LEU A 7 -4.20 -62.60 -23.24
CA LEU A 7 -4.82 -62.09 -22.02
C LEU A 7 -3.81 -61.42 -21.07
N LEU A 8 -2.63 -62.02 -20.91
CA LEU A 8 -1.54 -61.45 -20.11
C LEU A 8 -1.03 -60.12 -20.68
N SER A 9 -0.85 -60.02 -22.01
CA SER A 9 -0.47 -58.75 -22.65
C SER A 9 -1.54 -57.67 -22.57
N ALA A 10 -2.83 -58.05 -22.62
CA ALA A 10 -3.92 -57.09 -22.49
C ALA A 10 -4.04 -56.54 -21.07
N LEU A 11 -3.88 -57.39 -20.05
CA LEU A 11 -3.89 -56.99 -18.64
C LEU A 11 -2.74 -56.04 -18.30
N THR A 12 -1.53 -56.29 -18.80
CA THR A 12 -0.38 -55.42 -18.55
C THR A 12 -0.54 -54.05 -19.20
N LEU A 13 -0.99 -53.99 -20.45
CA LEU A 13 -1.33 -52.73 -21.13
C LEU A 13 -2.40 -51.95 -20.36
N LEU A 14 -3.44 -52.63 -19.87
CA LEU A 14 -4.50 -51.99 -19.10
C LEU A 14 -3.97 -51.39 -17.79
N THR A 15 -3.13 -52.14 -17.05
CA THR A 15 -2.49 -51.64 -15.82
C THR A 15 -1.57 -50.44 -16.05
N ILE A 16 -0.85 -50.41 -17.17
CA ILE A 16 0.01 -49.27 -17.53
C ILE A 16 -0.83 -48.03 -17.82
N VAL A 17 -1.97 -48.18 -18.52
CA VAL A 17 -2.89 -47.07 -18.81
C VAL A 17 -3.50 -46.51 -17.53
N PHE A 18 -3.97 -47.34 -16.61
CA PHE A 18 -4.52 -46.85 -15.33
C PHE A 18 -3.45 -46.21 -14.44
N ALA A 19 -2.23 -46.73 -14.40
CA ALA A 19 -1.12 -46.13 -13.66
C ALA A 19 -0.70 -44.76 -14.25
N SER A 20 -0.69 -44.62 -15.57
CA SER A 20 -0.36 -43.34 -16.22
C SER A 20 -1.48 -42.31 -16.08
N LEU A 21 -2.76 -42.74 -16.09
CA LEU A 21 -3.90 -41.86 -15.85
C LEU A 21 -3.89 -41.30 -14.42
N THR A 22 -3.65 -42.16 -13.42
CA THR A 22 -3.62 -41.77 -12.00
C THR A 22 -2.46 -40.81 -11.68
N VAL A 23 -1.28 -41.02 -12.28
CA VAL A 23 -0.14 -40.09 -12.14
C VAL A 23 -0.42 -38.74 -12.82
N TYR A 24 -1.09 -38.75 -13.98
CA TYR A 24 -1.45 -37.54 -14.69
C TYR A 24 -2.47 -36.69 -13.91
N GLU A 25 -3.51 -37.31 -13.36
CA GLU A 25 -4.50 -36.64 -12.52
C GLU A 25 -3.87 -36.11 -11.23
N TYR A 26 -3.00 -36.89 -10.58
CA TYR A 26 -2.27 -36.44 -9.39
C TYR A 26 -1.40 -35.21 -9.67
N ASN A 27 -0.70 -35.18 -10.81
CA ASN A 27 0.10 -34.03 -11.21
C ASN A 27 -0.74 -32.81 -11.58
N GLN A 28 -1.91 -33.00 -12.21
CA GLN A 28 -2.81 -31.88 -12.49
C GLN A 28 -3.40 -31.28 -11.22
N ILE A 29 -3.83 -32.12 -10.26
CA ILE A 29 -4.35 -31.67 -8.96
C ILE A 29 -3.24 -31.00 -8.13
N GLY A 30 -2.03 -31.54 -8.15
CA GLY A 30 -0.85 -30.94 -7.52
C GLY A 30 -0.51 -29.57 -8.10
N ASN A 31 -0.55 -29.41 -9.42
CA ASN A 31 -0.29 -28.13 -10.07
C ASN A 31 -1.42 -27.11 -9.84
N LEU A 32 -2.68 -27.56 -9.86
CA LEU A 32 -3.84 -26.70 -9.57
C LEU A 32 -3.83 -26.23 -8.10
N SER A 33 -3.52 -27.11 -7.15
CA SER A 33 -3.40 -26.75 -5.74
C SER A 33 -2.23 -25.82 -5.47
N ALA A 34 -1.08 -26.01 -6.12
CA ALA A 34 0.05 -25.09 -6.07
C ALA A 34 -0.30 -23.71 -6.69
N GLN A 35 -1.02 -23.67 -7.81
CA GLN A 35 -1.51 -22.43 -8.40
C GLN A 35 -2.57 -21.74 -7.53
N LEU A 36 -3.44 -22.50 -6.87
CA LEU A 36 -4.45 -21.97 -5.95
C LEU A 36 -3.78 -21.40 -4.68
N GLN A 37 -2.81 -22.09 -4.09
CA GLN A 37 -2.03 -21.59 -2.95
C GLN A 37 -1.20 -20.35 -3.31
N SER A 38 -0.61 -20.31 -4.52
CA SER A 38 0.04 -19.10 -5.04
C SER A 38 -0.94 -17.94 -5.25
N ARG A 39 -2.18 -18.22 -5.68
CA ARG A 39 -3.23 -17.20 -5.86
C ARG A 39 -3.90 -16.75 -4.56
N THR A 40 -3.86 -17.54 -3.49
CA THR A 40 -4.48 -17.24 -2.18
C THR A 40 -3.45 -16.87 -1.12
N GLN A 41 -2.37 -16.20 -1.50
CA GLN A 41 -1.61 -15.43 -0.51
C GLN A 41 -2.48 -14.24 -0.09
N THR A 42 -3.21 -14.39 1.03
CA THR A 42 -3.89 -13.29 1.70
C THR A 42 -2.87 -12.22 2.02
N ARG A 43 -2.87 -11.13 1.24
CA ARG A 43 -2.05 -9.94 1.44
C ARG A 43 -2.50 -9.27 2.72
N GLN A 44 -1.78 -9.50 3.81
CA GLN A 44 -2.01 -8.79 5.07
C GLN A 44 -0.92 -7.77 5.27
N CYS A 45 -1.24 -6.51 5.03
CA CYS A 45 -0.41 -5.41 5.49
C CYS A 45 -0.66 -5.22 6.99
N ILE A 46 0.31 -5.63 7.79
CA ILE A 46 0.22 -5.52 9.25
C ILE A 46 0.35 -4.04 9.61
N ARG A 47 -0.76 -3.42 10.03
CA ARG A 47 -0.82 -2.02 10.48
C ARG A 47 -0.33 -1.94 11.93
N THR A 48 0.98 -1.92 12.15
CA THR A 48 1.56 -1.98 13.52
C THR A 48 1.71 -0.61 14.19
N GLY A 49 0.66 0.20 14.26
CA GLY A 49 0.67 1.45 15.04
C GLY A 49 -0.19 2.56 14.46
N GLN A 50 -0.46 3.56 15.28
CA GLN A 50 -1.23 4.75 14.90
C GLN A 50 -0.37 5.98 15.19
N GLY A 51 -0.31 6.91 14.22
CA GLY A 51 0.17 8.27 14.51
C GLY A 51 -0.84 8.99 15.41
N TYR A 52 -0.40 10.05 16.09
CA TYR A 52 -1.31 10.83 16.94
C TYR A 52 -2.13 11.83 16.10
N ALA A 53 -1.45 12.65 15.30
CA ALA A 53 -2.08 13.60 14.39
C ALA A 53 -1.16 13.92 13.21
N PHE A 54 -1.73 14.24 12.05
CA PHE A 54 -0.98 14.67 10.88
C PHE A 54 -1.54 15.98 10.32
N TYR A 55 -0.66 16.98 10.19
CA TYR A 55 -1.01 18.29 9.67
C TYR A 55 -0.17 18.64 8.45
N VAL A 56 -0.81 19.27 7.47
CA VAL A 56 -0.15 19.90 6.33
C VAL A 56 -0.34 21.41 6.48
N ARG A 57 0.77 22.13 6.55
CA ARG A 57 0.80 23.58 6.70
C ARG A 57 1.39 24.22 5.45
N VAL A 58 0.71 25.21 4.90
CA VAL A 58 1.16 25.97 3.73
C VAL A 58 1.43 27.40 4.17
N VAL A 59 2.66 27.88 3.92
CA VAL A 59 3.12 29.21 4.30
C VAL A 59 3.77 29.95 3.15
N ALA A 60 3.81 31.28 3.22
CA ALA A 60 4.39 32.13 2.17
C ALA A 60 5.91 32.37 2.33
N ASP A 61 6.43 32.25 3.55
CA ASP A 61 7.78 32.69 3.89
C ASP A 61 8.35 31.96 5.11
N GLY A 62 9.63 32.22 5.40
CA GLY A 62 10.30 31.75 6.63
C GLY A 62 9.79 32.39 7.93
N LYS A 63 8.82 33.32 7.85
CA LYS A 63 8.11 33.87 9.01
C LYS A 63 6.81 33.12 9.30
N ASN A 64 6.54 32.05 8.54
CA ASN A 64 5.36 31.22 8.66
C ASN A 64 4.03 31.95 8.41
N THR A 65 4.04 32.94 7.51
CA THR A 65 2.82 33.63 7.06
C THR A 65 1.89 32.60 6.40
N SER A 66 0.66 32.45 6.89
CA SER A 66 -0.25 31.37 6.47
C SER A 66 -0.83 31.65 5.08
N ILE A 67 -0.98 30.60 4.26
CA ILE A 67 -1.66 30.69 2.95
C ILE A 67 -2.99 29.95 3.03
N SER A 68 -4.08 30.66 2.75
CA SER A 68 -5.41 30.09 2.56
C SER A 68 -5.68 29.77 1.09
N GLY A 69 -6.56 28.80 0.82
CA GLY A 69 -7.00 28.45 -0.53
C GLY A 69 -6.01 27.62 -1.35
N ALA A 70 -4.85 27.24 -0.79
CA ALA A 70 -3.98 26.23 -1.38
C ALA A 70 -4.65 24.85 -1.33
N LYS A 71 -4.66 24.15 -2.46
CA LYS A 71 -5.25 22.82 -2.65
C LYS A 71 -4.26 21.74 -2.23
N VAL A 72 -4.55 21.05 -1.14
CA VAL A 72 -3.81 19.89 -0.67
C VAL A 72 -4.38 18.64 -1.35
N ASN A 73 -3.60 18.01 -2.22
CA ASN A 73 -3.91 16.68 -2.75
C ASN A 73 -3.00 15.68 -2.05
N ALA A 74 -3.57 14.70 -1.37
CA ALA A 74 -2.83 13.73 -0.58
C ALA A 74 -3.37 12.32 -0.84
N ILE A 75 -2.49 11.35 -1.03
CA ILE A 75 -2.87 9.94 -1.16
C ILE A 75 -2.18 9.18 -0.04
N SER A 76 -2.96 8.58 0.86
CA SER A 76 -2.41 7.75 1.92
C SER A 76 -1.80 6.48 1.33
N TYR A 77 -0.70 6.00 1.90
CA TYR A 77 -0.14 4.71 1.56
C TYR A 77 0.34 3.96 2.81
N THR A 78 0.32 2.64 2.76
CA THR A 78 0.83 1.75 3.80
C THR A 78 1.90 0.87 3.18
N THR A 79 3.10 0.84 3.77
CA THR A 79 4.16 -0.10 3.39
C THR A 79 3.94 -1.41 4.12
N CYS A 80 3.90 -2.50 3.36
CA CYS A 80 3.61 -3.83 3.86
C CYS A 80 4.92 -4.56 4.18
N ALA A 81 4.88 -5.54 5.09
CA ALA A 81 6.06 -6.33 5.45
C ALA A 81 6.65 -7.13 4.26
N SER A 82 5.85 -7.36 3.20
CA SER A 82 6.30 -7.96 1.94
C SER A 82 7.19 -7.04 1.09
N GLY A 83 7.25 -5.74 1.42
CA GLY A 83 7.91 -4.72 0.59
C GLY A 83 6.97 -4.03 -0.40
N ASP A 84 5.72 -4.47 -0.52
CA ASP A 84 4.69 -3.82 -1.34
C ASP A 84 4.11 -2.56 -0.67
N THR A 85 3.50 -1.69 -1.47
CA THR A 85 2.78 -0.50 -0.98
C THR A 85 1.30 -0.61 -1.32
N GLU A 86 0.44 -0.54 -0.31
CA GLU A 86 -1.00 -0.39 -0.48
C GLU A 86 -1.38 1.09 -0.51
N TRP A 87 -1.99 1.52 -1.61
CA TRP A 87 -2.48 2.88 -1.76
C TRP A 87 -3.93 2.98 -1.28
N GLY A 88 -4.22 3.99 -0.48
CA GLY A 88 -5.57 4.33 -0.05
C GLY A 88 -6.26 5.31 -1.00
N SER A 89 -7.40 5.83 -0.56
CA SER A 89 -8.17 6.79 -1.35
C SER A 89 -7.49 8.18 -1.37
N PRO A 90 -7.55 8.90 -2.50
CA PRO A 90 -7.08 10.27 -2.57
C PRO A 90 -7.96 11.19 -1.72
N ILE A 91 -7.31 12.15 -1.07
CA ILE A 91 -7.93 13.23 -0.31
C ILE A 91 -7.58 14.53 -1.00
N THR A 92 -8.58 15.37 -1.20
CA THR A 92 -8.41 16.71 -1.75
C THR A 92 -9.13 17.69 -0.85
N THR A 93 -8.42 18.72 -0.41
CA THR A 93 -8.97 19.74 0.48
C THR A 93 -8.25 21.06 0.29
N MET A 94 -8.84 22.15 0.75
CA MET A 94 -8.26 23.49 0.69
C MET A 94 -7.82 23.94 2.08
N THR A 95 -6.69 24.63 2.13
CA THR A 95 -6.22 25.29 3.36
C THR A 95 -7.21 26.37 3.80
N PRO A 96 -7.66 26.35 5.07
CA PRO A 96 -8.44 27.45 5.64
C PRO A 96 -7.52 28.65 5.97
N ASP A 97 -8.07 29.68 6.60
CA ASP A 97 -7.35 30.94 6.89
C ASP A 97 -6.05 30.77 7.70
N ASN A 98 -5.97 29.74 8.55
CA ASN A 98 -4.77 29.41 9.32
C ASN A 98 -3.70 28.62 8.52
N GLY A 99 -3.94 28.39 7.22
CA GLY A 99 -3.04 27.70 6.30
C GLY A 99 -2.79 26.23 6.63
N THR A 100 -3.56 25.63 7.53
CA THR A 100 -3.27 24.30 8.08
C THR A 100 -4.45 23.37 7.92
N VAL A 101 -4.19 22.19 7.36
CA VAL A 101 -5.16 21.12 7.16
C VAL A 101 -4.77 19.94 8.02
N ALA A 102 -5.75 19.36 8.73
CA ALA A 102 -5.59 18.06 9.37
C ALA A 102 -5.93 16.95 8.37
N LEU A 103 -5.03 15.98 8.21
CA LEU A 103 -5.28 14.78 7.44
C LEU A 103 -5.59 13.61 8.40
N PRO A 104 -6.49 12.69 8.01
CA PRO A 104 -6.84 11.57 8.86
C PRO A 104 -5.62 10.68 9.13
N VAL A 105 -5.56 10.09 10.31
CA VAL A 105 -4.50 9.15 10.69
C VAL A 105 -5.15 7.81 10.96
N SER A 106 -4.83 6.79 10.14
CA SER A 106 -5.48 5.48 10.24
C SER A 106 -4.52 4.30 10.44
N ALA A 107 -3.23 4.43 10.11
CA ALA A 107 -2.20 3.39 10.31
C ALA A 107 -0.76 3.94 10.18
N ILE A 108 0.23 3.13 10.58
CA ILE A 108 1.63 3.30 10.14
C ILE A 108 1.67 3.31 8.61
N GLY A 109 2.17 4.40 8.07
CA GLY A 109 2.15 4.70 6.65
C GLY A 109 2.51 6.16 6.46
N GLY A 110 2.30 6.63 5.25
CA GLY A 110 2.54 8.02 4.91
C GLY A 110 1.51 8.56 3.95
N TYR A 111 1.76 9.77 3.50
CA TYR A 111 1.01 10.41 2.43
C TYR A 111 1.96 10.84 1.35
N ASN A 112 1.62 10.56 0.10
CA ASN A 112 2.20 11.27 -1.04
C ASN A 112 1.40 12.55 -1.27
N ILE A 113 2.05 13.72 -1.16
CA ILE A 113 1.36 15.01 -1.11
C ILE A 113 1.85 15.94 -2.22
N ILE A 114 0.89 16.63 -2.85
CA ILE A 114 1.11 17.71 -3.81
C ILE A 114 0.22 18.89 -3.45
N ILE A 115 0.81 20.08 -3.33
CA ILE A 115 0.09 21.32 -3.05
C ILE A 115 -0.07 22.12 -4.34
N GLY A 116 -1.32 22.44 -4.70
CA GLY A 116 -1.62 23.35 -5.80
C GLY A 116 -1.95 24.74 -5.27
N TYR A 117 -1.32 25.79 -5.81
CA TYR A 117 -1.64 27.18 -5.47
C TYR A 117 -1.38 28.10 -6.66
N GLN A 118 -2.36 28.96 -6.98
CA GLN A 118 -2.28 29.92 -8.09
C GLN A 118 -1.80 29.33 -9.43
N GLY A 119 -2.22 28.11 -9.75
CA GLY A 119 -1.86 27.42 -11.00
C GLY A 119 -0.50 26.72 -11.00
N ALA A 120 0.28 26.84 -9.93
CA ALA A 120 1.52 26.10 -9.73
C ALA A 120 1.31 24.88 -8.82
N SER A 121 2.17 23.86 -9.00
CA SER A 121 2.19 22.63 -8.21
C SER A 121 3.50 22.52 -7.44
N TYR A 122 3.40 22.26 -6.13
CA TYR A 122 4.51 22.14 -5.20
C TYR A 122 4.50 20.71 -4.63
N PRO A 123 5.34 19.80 -5.15
CA PRO A 123 5.40 18.44 -4.65
C PRO A 123 6.02 18.45 -3.25
N VAL A 124 5.30 17.90 -2.29
CA VAL A 124 5.82 17.62 -0.94
C VAL A 124 6.43 16.22 -0.92
N GLY A 125 5.89 15.30 -1.72
CA GLY A 125 6.36 13.93 -1.83
C GLY A 125 5.84 13.05 -0.70
N ASP A 126 6.59 12.01 -0.39
CA ASP A 126 6.25 11.01 0.62
C ASP A 126 6.56 11.51 2.03
N VAL A 127 5.52 11.64 2.87
CA VAL A 127 5.62 12.05 4.27
C VAL A 127 5.20 10.90 5.17
N PHE A 128 6.15 10.34 5.90
CA PHE A 128 5.90 9.28 6.88
C PHE A 128 5.33 9.83 8.18
N ILE A 129 4.26 9.23 8.68
CA ILE A 129 3.67 9.61 9.97
C ILE A 129 4.43 8.90 11.09
N ALA A 130 5.01 9.68 11.99
CA ALA A 130 5.77 9.11 13.10
C ALA A 130 4.81 8.46 14.12
N PRO A 131 5.09 7.22 14.60
CA PRO A 131 4.25 6.54 15.57
C PRO A 131 4.09 7.35 16.85
N VAL A 132 2.85 7.46 17.35
CA VAL A 132 2.51 8.13 18.64
C VAL A 132 2.96 9.61 18.72
N ARG A 133 3.25 10.24 17.57
CA ARG A 133 3.69 11.64 17.48
C ARG A 133 2.74 12.46 16.62
N ILE A 134 2.80 13.77 16.81
CA ILE A 134 2.24 14.74 15.87
C ILE A 134 3.28 14.92 14.76
N THR A 135 2.88 14.74 13.50
CA THR A 135 3.70 15.08 12.33
C THR A 135 3.14 16.35 11.67
N ILE A 136 4.00 17.30 11.33
CA ILE A 136 3.64 18.50 10.58
C ILE A 136 4.53 18.60 9.34
N ALA A 137 3.93 18.54 8.16
CA ALA A 137 4.60 18.87 6.90
C ALA A 137 4.31 20.33 6.56
N THR A 138 5.35 21.18 6.58
CA THR A 138 5.25 22.59 6.22
C THR A 138 5.84 22.78 4.82
N VAL A 139 5.07 23.35 3.90
CA VAL A 139 5.56 23.79 2.59
C VAL A 139 5.57 25.32 2.51
N SER A 140 6.67 25.88 2.01
CA SER A 140 6.82 27.32 1.80
C SER A 140 6.67 27.67 0.32
N ILE A 141 5.64 28.41 -0.04
CA ILE A 141 5.34 28.85 -1.40
C ILE A 141 5.75 30.32 -1.55
N PRO A 142 6.49 30.72 -2.60
CA PRO A 142 6.73 29.98 -3.84
C PRO A 142 8.01 29.13 -3.84
N SER A 143 8.80 29.13 -2.76
CA SER A 143 10.10 28.44 -2.74
C SER A 143 10.03 26.93 -2.98
N GLY A 144 8.89 26.30 -2.68
CA GLY A 144 8.73 24.85 -2.67
C GLY A 144 9.46 24.15 -1.52
N ASN A 145 10.10 24.89 -0.61
CA ASN A 145 10.82 24.28 0.51
C ASN A 145 9.86 23.53 1.44
N VAL A 146 10.22 22.29 1.74
CA VAL A 146 9.46 21.39 2.62
C VAL A 146 10.24 21.18 3.90
N THR A 147 9.55 21.26 5.04
CA THR A 147 10.10 20.90 6.35
C THR A 147 9.13 19.97 7.05
N ILE A 148 9.64 18.86 7.57
CA ILE A 148 8.85 17.90 8.34
C ILE A 148 9.30 17.98 9.79
N ALA A 149 8.36 18.24 10.70
CA ALA A 149 8.60 18.31 12.13
C ALA A 149 7.77 17.26 12.85
N HIS A 150 8.31 16.77 13.96
CA HIS A 150 7.63 15.82 14.85
C HIS A 150 7.64 16.34 16.29
N SER A 151 6.52 16.24 16.97
CA SER A 151 6.40 16.60 18.39
C SER A 151 5.60 15.57 19.18
N THR A 152 5.79 15.57 20.50
CA THR A 152 4.98 14.77 21.40
C THR A 152 3.58 15.40 21.55
N PRO A 153 2.53 14.59 21.69
CA PRO A 153 1.21 15.09 22.07
C PRO A 153 1.26 15.89 23.39
N PRO A 154 0.39 16.88 23.58
CA PRO A 154 0.21 17.49 24.88
C PRO A 154 -0.19 16.42 25.90
N SER A 155 0.41 16.47 27.10
CA SER A 155 0.00 15.62 28.22
C SER A 155 -1.45 15.93 28.60
N PRO A 156 -2.27 14.91 28.91
CA PRO A 156 -3.68 15.08 29.27
C PRO A 156 -3.88 15.95 30.51
#